data_AF-A0A284S744-F1
#
_entry.id   AF-A0A284S744-F1
#
_cell.length_a   1.000
_cell.length_b   1.000
_cell.length_c   1.000
_cell.angle_alpha   90.00
_cell.angle_beta   90.00
_cell.angle_gamma   90.00
#
_symmetry.space_group_name_H-M   'P 1'
#
loop_
_entity.id
_entity.type
_entity.pdbx_description
1 polymer ?
#
loop_
_entity_poly.entity_id
_entity_poly.type
_entity_poly.pdbx_seq_one_letter_code
_entity_poly.pdbx_strand_id
1 'polypeptide(L)'
;MVSITSSLIIGPPKLSFTVTTPFPLQALTKEIMMLYTEAIACAINGEDDGTCLEVLKDNLINLVEKEGGTWSASPSFHATRQSLSENKPLVMKAMSVIAEAGHVMPRDSHNWSMCLARITKDMTPDKVRELKGQCSVTVWAALVFSNIRLTPARVLNAEKVRKVKISEWDLFPSPLQVPCGNCIR
;
A
#
# COMPACT_ATOMS: atom_id res chain seq x y z
N MET A 1 -35.44 -27.12 24.91
CA MET A 1 -33.97 -27.26 25.10
C MET A 1 -33.41 -25.85 25.19
N VAL A 2 -32.80 -25.48 26.31
CA VAL A 2 -32.17 -24.16 26.47
C VAL A 2 -30.83 -24.21 25.74
N SER A 3 -30.71 -23.51 24.62
CA SER A 3 -29.41 -23.36 23.94
C SER A 3 -28.52 -22.51 24.86
N ILE A 4 -27.53 -23.15 25.49
CA ILE A 4 -26.54 -22.47 26.32
C ILE A 4 -25.54 -21.84 25.36
N THR A 5 -25.71 -20.56 25.04
CA THR A 5 -24.72 -19.80 24.29
C THR A 5 -23.67 -19.27 25.24
N SER A 6 -22.39 -19.45 24.90
CA SER A 6 -21.26 -18.89 25.64
C SER A 6 -20.86 -17.58 24.98
N SER A 7 -20.91 -16.46 25.71
CA SER A 7 -20.43 -15.16 25.23
C SER A 7 -19.16 -14.76 25.98
N LEU A 8 -18.14 -14.33 25.25
CA LEU A 8 -16.84 -13.99 25.79
C LEU A 8 -16.28 -12.74 25.12
N ILE A 9 -15.82 -11.80 25.94
CA ILE A 9 -15.06 -10.63 25.47
C ILE A 9 -13.59 -11.03 25.34
N ILE A 10 -13.01 -10.78 24.18
CA ILE A 10 -11.64 -11.11 23.80
C ILE A 10 -10.89 -9.83 23.44
N GLY A 11 -9.68 -9.68 23.96
CA GLY A 11 -8.77 -8.61 23.57
C GLY A 11 -8.86 -7.33 24.39
N PRO A 12 -8.16 -6.27 23.93
CA PRO A 12 -8.06 -5.03 24.68
C PRO A 12 -9.41 -4.29 24.76
N PRO A 13 -9.65 -3.52 25.84
CA PRO A 13 -10.95 -2.88 26.10
C PRO A 13 -11.43 -1.98 24.95
N LYS A 14 -10.48 -1.36 24.25
CA LYS A 14 -10.76 -0.44 23.13
C LYS A 14 -11.44 -1.13 21.94
N LEU A 15 -11.14 -2.40 21.68
CA LEU A 15 -11.75 -3.18 20.60
C LEU A 15 -13.09 -3.80 21.02
N SER A 16 -13.23 -4.16 22.30
CA SER A 16 -14.43 -4.82 22.85
C SER A 16 -14.99 -5.90 21.91
N PHE A 17 -14.13 -6.81 21.47
CA PHE A 17 -14.51 -7.88 20.55
C PHE A 17 -15.18 -9.00 21.33
N THR A 18 -16.47 -9.22 21.09
CA THR A 18 -17.28 -10.22 21.78
C THR A 18 -17.58 -11.36 20.84
N VAL A 19 -17.24 -12.58 21.26
CA VAL A 19 -17.51 -13.82 20.52
C VAL A 19 -18.61 -14.58 21.24
N THR A 20 -19.61 -15.03 20.49
CA THR A 20 -20.71 -15.85 20.99
C THR A 20 -20.72 -17.19 20.27
N THR A 21 -20.53 -18.27 21.01
CA THR A 21 -20.41 -19.63 20.46
C THR A 21 -21.44 -20.58 21.08
N PRO A 22 -21.85 -21.63 20.36
CA PRO A 22 -22.76 -22.64 20.89
C PRO A 22 -22.12 -23.52 21.97
N PHE A 23 -20.79 -23.57 22.04
CA PHE A 23 -20.02 -24.30 23.02
C PHE A 23 -18.89 -23.44 23.58
N PRO A 24 -18.40 -23.72 24.80
CA PRO A 24 -17.21 -23.05 25.35
C PRO A 24 -16.01 -23.22 24.41
N LEU A 25 -15.33 -22.12 24.09
CA LEU A 25 -14.13 -22.12 23.26
C LEU A 25 -13.00 -22.90 23.93
N GLN A 26 -12.20 -23.59 23.13
CA GLN A 26 -10.96 -24.20 23.61
C GLN A 26 -9.97 -23.13 24.09
N ALA A 27 -9.16 -23.46 25.09
CA ALA A 27 -8.18 -22.54 25.65
C ALA A 27 -7.22 -22.00 24.58
N LEU A 28 -6.73 -22.86 23.68
CA LEU A 28 -5.86 -22.48 22.58
C LEU A 28 -6.55 -21.52 21.60
N THR A 29 -7.79 -21.82 21.20
CA THR A 29 -8.57 -20.94 20.31
C THR A 29 -8.75 -19.55 20.93
N LYS A 30 -9.03 -19.49 22.23
CA LYS A 30 -9.13 -18.23 22.96
C LYS A 30 -7.82 -17.45 22.95
N GLU A 31 -6.68 -18.11 23.15
CA GLU A 31 -5.35 -17.48 23.09
C GLU A 31 -5.05 -16.94 21.70
N ILE A 32 -5.32 -17.72 20.64
CA ILE A 32 -5.14 -17.28 19.25
C ILE A 32 -6.01 -16.05 18.96
N MET A 33 -7.29 -16.07 19.35
CA MET A 33 -8.18 -14.92 19.18
C MET A 33 -7.67 -13.69 19.94
N MET A 34 -7.13 -13.85 21.16
CA MET A 34 -6.50 -12.74 21.89
C MET A 34 -5.32 -12.15 21.11
N LEU A 35 -4.42 -12.99 20.60
CA LEU A 35 -3.27 -12.53 19.81
C LEU A 35 -3.71 -11.74 18.57
N TYR A 36 -4.74 -12.19 17.86
CA TYR A 36 -5.31 -11.44 16.74
C TYR A 36 -5.86 -10.08 17.18
N THR A 37 -6.64 -10.03 18.26
CA THR A 37 -7.20 -8.77 18.74
C THR A 37 -6.12 -7.79 19.21
N GLU A 38 -5.03 -8.27 19.81
CA GLU A 38 -3.88 -7.44 20.18
C GLU A 38 -3.13 -6.93 18.95
N ALA A 39 -2.89 -7.81 17.97
CA ALA A 39 -2.26 -7.42 16.70
C ALA A 39 -3.09 -6.38 15.95
N ILE A 40 -4.42 -6.52 15.93
CA ILE A 40 -5.35 -5.53 15.35
C ILE A 40 -5.28 -4.21 16.12
N ALA A 41 -5.29 -4.24 17.45
CA ALA A 41 -5.17 -3.02 18.26
C ALA A 41 -3.84 -2.30 18.02
N CYS A 42 -2.75 -3.04 17.86
CA CYS A 42 -1.45 -2.50 17.48
C CYS A 42 -1.48 -1.92 16.06
N ALA A 43 -2.04 -2.65 15.09
CA ALA A 43 -2.12 -2.22 13.69
C ALA A 43 -2.99 -0.97 13.49
N ILE A 44 -4.06 -0.80 14.28
CA ILE A 44 -4.88 0.42 14.29
C ILE A 44 -4.07 1.65 14.72
N ASN A 45 -3.10 1.50 15.64
CA ASN A 45 -2.29 2.59 16.16
C ASN A 45 -0.90 2.74 15.49
N GLY A 46 -0.43 1.74 14.76
CA GLY A 46 0.90 1.70 14.10
C GLY A 46 0.92 2.36 12.72
N GLU A 47 2.04 2.32 11.98
CA GLU A 47 2.21 2.94 10.65
C GLU A 47 1.97 2.00 9.45
N ASP A 48 1.33 0.85 9.67
CA ASP A 48 1.07 -0.14 8.61
C ASP A 48 0.16 0.40 7.48
N ASP A 49 0.38 -0.04 6.24
CA ASP A 49 -0.29 0.49 5.04
C ASP A 49 -1.80 0.17 4.94
N GLY A 50 -2.36 -0.52 5.95
CA GLY A 50 -3.76 -0.90 6.05
C GLY A 50 -4.05 -2.28 5.48
N THR A 51 -3.13 -2.85 4.70
CA THR A 51 -3.29 -4.18 4.09
C THR A 51 -3.17 -5.29 5.14
N CYS A 52 -2.24 -5.17 6.09
CA CYS A 52 -2.09 -6.16 7.16
C CYS A 52 -3.28 -6.11 8.13
N LEU A 53 -3.82 -4.91 8.40
CA LEU A 53 -4.98 -4.74 9.28
C LEU A 53 -6.22 -5.50 8.79
N GLU A 54 -6.58 -5.38 7.51
CA GLU A 54 -7.75 -6.07 6.97
C GLU A 54 -7.53 -7.59 6.92
N VAL A 55 -6.33 -8.06 6.55
CA VAL A 55 -5.97 -9.48 6.60
C VAL A 55 -6.09 -10.04 8.02
N LEU A 56 -5.68 -9.30 9.05
CA LEU A 56 -5.80 -9.71 10.45
C LEU A 56 -7.27 -9.81 10.89
N LYS A 57 -8.12 -8.85 10.49
CA LYS A 57 -9.56 -8.87 10.77
C LYS A 57 -10.23 -10.06 10.10
N ASP A 58 -9.97 -10.28 8.81
CA ASP A 58 -10.54 -11.39 8.06
C ASP A 58 -10.15 -12.75 8.68
N ASN A 59 -8.88 -12.91 9.07
CA ASN A 59 -8.42 -14.13 9.72
C ASN A 59 -9.09 -14.37 11.08
N LEU A 60 -9.30 -13.33 11.89
CA LEU A 60 -10.01 -13.44 13.16
C LEU A 60 -11.49 -13.80 12.94
N ILE A 61 -12.15 -13.18 11.97
CA ILE A 61 -13.55 -13.47 11.63
C ILE A 61 -13.69 -14.92 11.15
N ASN A 62 -12.84 -15.35 10.22
CA ASN A 62 -12.81 -16.72 9.72
C ASN A 62 -12.57 -17.74 10.84
N LEU A 63 -11.75 -17.39 11.84
CA LEU A 63 -11.52 -18.24 13.00
C LEU A 63 -12.78 -18.36 13.87
N VAL A 64 -13.51 -17.27 14.11
CA VAL A 64 -14.79 -17.30 14.84
C VAL A 64 -15.83 -18.13 14.10
N GLU A 65 -15.93 -17.97 12.78
CA GLU A 65 -16.88 -18.71 11.94
C GLU A 65 -16.57 -20.21 11.90
N LYS A 66 -15.29 -20.60 11.88
CA LYS A 66 -14.87 -22.02 11.97
C LYS A 66 -15.28 -22.69 13.26
N GLU A 67 -15.37 -21.95 14.35
CA GLU A 67 -15.86 -22.42 15.65
C GLU A 67 -17.39 -22.40 15.75
N GLY A 68 -18.08 -22.07 14.65
CA GLY A 68 -19.54 -21.93 14.61
C GLY A 68 -20.06 -20.76 15.44
N GLY A 69 -19.20 -19.78 15.72
CA GLY A 69 -19.52 -18.61 16.53
C GLY A 69 -20.03 -17.43 15.70
N THR A 70 -20.70 -16.51 16.37
CA THR A 70 -20.97 -15.15 15.89
C THR A 70 -20.13 -14.16 16.67
N TRP A 71 -19.94 -12.96 16.14
CA TRP A 71 -19.14 -11.92 16.79
C TRP A 71 -19.83 -10.57 16.73
N SER A 72 -19.49 -9.72 17.68
CA SER A 72 -19.79 -8.29 17.68
C SER A 72 -18.56 -7.54 18.15
N ALA A 73 -18.32 -6.35 17.63
CA ALA A 73 -17.14 -5.57 17.97
C ALA A 73 -17.51 -4.10 18.13
N SER A 74 -16.65 -3.34 18.82
CA SER A 74 -16.81 -1.90 18.89
C SER A 74 -16.57 -1.23 17.52
N PRO A 75 -17.02 0.01 17.33
CA PRO A 75 -16.77 0.78 16.11
C PRO A 75 -15.28 0.89 15.74
N SER A 76 -14.36 0.75 16.71
CA SER A 76 -12.92 0.82 16.46
C SER A 76 -12.39 -0.42 15.72
N PHE A 77 -13.04 -1.57 15.84
CA PHE A 77 -12.73 -2.76 15.05
C PHE A 77 -13.18 -2.59 13.60
N HIS A 78 -14.34 -1.98 13.42
CA HIS A 78 -14.89 -1.62 12.11
C HIS A 78 -14.25 -0.38 11.50
N ALA A 79 -13.36 0.30 12.23
CA ALA A 79 -12.50 1.29 11.64
C ALA A 79 -11.62 0.57 10.63
N THR A 80 -12.06 0.56 9.37
CA THR A 80 -11.11 0.50 8.26
C THR A 80 -10.13 1.60 8.57
N ARG A 81 -8.83 1.28 8.58
CA ARG A 81 -7.88 2.36 8.48
C ARG A 81 -8.20 3.00 7.14
N GLN A 82 -9.01 4.06 7.16
CA GLN A 82 -9.04 5.01 6.07
C GLN A 82 -7.58 5.34 5.97
N SER A 83 -6.96 4.80 4.92
CA SER A 83 -5.66 5.23 4.51
C SER A 83 -5.74 6.75 4.65
N LEU A 84 -4.85 7.34 5.45
CA LEU A 84 -4.65 8.80 5.50
C LEU A 84 -4.42 9.38 4.07
N SER A 85 -4.40 8.52 3.06
CA SER A 85 -4.40 8.78 1.64
C SER A 85 -5.75 9.04 0.96
N GLU A 86 -6.95 8.71 1.46
CA GLU A 86 -8.16 8.92 0.63
C GLU A 86 -8.48 10.40 0.35
N ASN A 87 -7.98 11.34 1.16
CA ASN A 87 -8.14 12.79 0.93
C ASN A 87 -6.83 13.56 0.68
N LYS A 88 -5.68 12.88 0.54
CA LYS A 88 -4.45 13.58 0.14
C LYS A 88 -4.40 13.68 -1.39
N PRO A 89 -4.25 14.89 -1.96
CA PRO A 89 -4.03 15.04 -3.40
C PRO A 89 -2.89 14.11 -3.83
N LEU A 90 -3.05 13.43 -4.97
CA LEU A 90 -2.13 12.39 -5.46
C LEU A 90 -0.65 12.84 -5.45
N VAL A 91 -0.41 14.14 -5.68
CA VAL A 91 0.91 14.77 -5.59
C VAL A 91 1.50 14.65 -4.19
N MET A 92 0.74 14.92 -3.12
CA MET A 92 1.21 14.73 -1.75
C MET A 92 1.53 13.27 -1.43
N LYS A 93 0.75 12.31 -1.96
CA LYS A 93 1.06 10.88 -1.77
C LYS A 93 2.40 10.52 -2.41
N ALA A 94 2.61 10.94 -3.67
CA ALA A 94 3.86 10.71 -4.36
C ALA A 94 5.03 11.38 -3.64
N MET A 95 4.85 12.62 -3.14
CA MET A 95 5.88 13.33 -2.39
C MET A 95 6.21 12.68 -1.05
N SER A 96 5.25 12.08 -0.34
CA SER A 96 5.54 11.29 0.87
C SER A 96 6.45 10.10 0.57
N VAL A 97 6.15 9.33 -0.48
CA VAL A 97 6.99 8.19 -0.90
C VAL A 97 8.40 8.63 -1.32
N ILE A 98 8.52 9.82 -1.91
CA ILE A 98 9.82 10.40 -2.29
C ILE A 98 10.59 10.90 -1.05
N ALA A 99 9.89 11.49 -0.09
CA ALA A 99 10.49 12.03 1.14
C ALA A 99 10.99 10.90 2.06
N GLU A 100 10.24 9.80 2.18
CA GLU A 100 10.65 8.59 2.91
C GLU A 100 11.95 7.98 2.37
N ALA A 101 12.17 8.08 1.06
CA ALA A 101 13.41 7.68 0.40
C ALA A 101 14.56 8.70 0.57
N GLY A 102 14.35 9.80 1.30
CA GLY A 102 15.34 10.86 1.50
C GLY A 102 15.66 11.65 0.24
N HIS A 103 14.74 11.73 -0.73
CA HIS A 103 14.96 12.35 -2.04
C HIS A 103 16.13 11.74 -2.84
N VAL A 104 16.46 10.47 -2.56
CA VAL A 104 17.48 9.69 -3.27
C VAL A 104 16.85 8.37 -3.71
N MET A 105 17.30 7.82 -4.84
CA MET A 105 16.83 6.52 -5.33
C MET A 105 17.21 5.40 -4.33
N PRO A 106 16.24 4.67 -3.75
CA PRO A 106 16.54 3.59 -2.82
C PRO A 106 17.27 2.43 -3.50
N ARG A 107 17.95 1.59 -2.70
CA ARG A 107 18.56 0.35 -3.19
C ARG A 107 17.51 -0.59 -3.80
N ASP A 108 16.32 -0.64 -3.20
CA ASP A 108 15.15 -1.34 -3.77
C ASP A 108 14.35 -0.42 -4.70
N SER A 109 15.03 0.01 -5.77
CA SER A 109 14.47 0.95 -6.74
C SER A 109 13.28 0.39 -7.54
N HIS A 110 13.11 -0.94 -7.58
CA HIS A 110 12.02 -1.57 -8.31
C HIS A 110 10.70 -1.41 -7.57
N ASN A 111 10.65 -1.77 -6.28
CA ASN A 111 9.41 -1.63 -5.49
C ASN A 111 9.03 -0.17 -5.29
N TRP A 112 10.02 0.69 -5.02
CA TRP A 112 9.81 2.14 -4.91
C TRP A 112 9.22 2.74 -6.18
N SER A 113 9.76 2.37 -7.34
CA SER A 113 9.26 2.89 -8.62
C SER A 113 7.91 2.32 -9.02
N MET A 114 7.61 1.06 -8.72
CA MET A 114 6.30 0.46 -8.91
C MET A 114 5.23 1.15 -8.04
N CYS A 115 5.57 1.52 -6.80
CA CYS A 115 4.69 2.28 -5.92
C CYS A 115 4.36 3.65 -6.53
N LEU A 116 5.37 4.41 -6.97
CA LEU A 116 5.17 5.71 -7.60
C LEU A 116 4.45 5.62 -8.94
N ALA A 117 4.74 4.61 -9.77
CA ALA A 117 4.02 4.36 -11.01
C ALA A 117 2.52 4.13 -10.76
N ARG A 118 2.15 3.40 -9.70
CA ARG A 118 0.76 3.18 -9.31
C ARG A 118 0.05 4.48 -8.94
N ILE A 119 0.69 5.34 -8.14
CA ILE A 119 0.11 6.63 -7.73
C ILE A 119 -0.02 7.58 -8.93
N THR A 120 0.99 7.61 -9.79
CA THR A 120 1.08 8.55 -10.91
C THR A 120 0.23 8.15 -12.11
N LYS A 121 -0.17 6.88 -12.23
CA LYS A 121 -1.08 6.40 -13.28
C LYS A 121 -2.44 7.10 -13.25
N ASP A 122 -2.90 7.47 -12.05
CA ASP A 122 -4.20 8.12 -11.85
C ASP A 122 -4.09 9.66 -11.84
N MET A 123 -2.89 10.22 -12.09
CA MET A 123 -2.69 11.66 -12.15
C MET A 123 -3.06 12.25 -13.51
N THR A 124 -3.70 13.41 -13.49
CA THR A 124 -3.84 14.24 -14.70
C THR A 124 -2.49 14.84 -15.10
N PRO A 125 -2.31 15.25 -16.38
CA PRO A 125 -1.07 15.89 -16.83
C PRO A 125 -0.64 17.10 -15.99
N ASP A 126 -1.61 17.88 -15.49
CA ASP A 126 -1.34 19.03 -14.62
C ASP A 126 -0.79 18.59 -13.26
N LYS A 127 -1.30 17.48 -12.70
CA LYS A 127 -0.78 16.90 -11.45
C LYS A 127 0.60 16.29 -11.62
N VAL A 128 0.89 15.68 -12.77
CA VAL A 128 2.23 15.21 -13.11
C VAL A 128 3.22 16.40 -13.22
N ARG A 129 2.78 17.53 -13.80
CA ARG A 129 3.59 18.76 -13.86
C ARG A 129 3.83 19.36 -12.48
N GLU A 130 2.81 19.39 -11.63
CA GLU A 130 2.91 19.82 -10.23
C GLU A 130 3.92 18.94 -9.47
N LEU A 131 3.84 17.62 -9.62
CA LEU A 131 4.79 16.68 -9.03
C LEU A 131 6.23 16.94 -9.53
N LYS A 132 6.42 17.12 -10.83
CA LYS A 132 7.74 17.44 -11.42
C LYS A 132 8.36 18.69 -10.81
N GLY A 133 7.54 19.73 -10.55
CA GLY A 133 7.99 20.98 -9.94
C GLY A 133 8.42 20.85 -8.47
N GLN A 134 7.93 19.82 -7.76
CA GLN A 134 8.27 19.56 -6.35
C GLN A 134 9.41 18.54 -6.18
N CYS A 135 9.75 17.80 -7.23
CA CYS A 135 10.83 16.82 -7.24
C CYS A 135 12.19 17.46 -7.54
N SER A 136 13.26 16.88 -6.97
CA SER A 136 14.59 17.18 -7.47
C SER A 136 14.78 16.60 -8.87
N VAL A 137 15.63 17.23 -9.67
CA VAL A 137 15.94 16.83 -11.05
C VAL A 137 16.41 15.36 -11.11
N THR A 138 17.18 14.93 -10.12
CA THR A 138 17.70 13.56 -10.00
C THR A 138 16.59 12.56 -9.67
N VAL A 139 15.69 12.88 -8.74
CA VAL A 139 14.53 12.03 -8.41
C VAL A 139 13.61 11.90 -9.63
N TRP A 140 13.35 13.02 -10.32
CA TRP A 140 12.55 12.98 -11.54
C TRP A 140 13.18 12.10 -12.62
N ALA A 141 14.49 12.22 -12.85
CA ALA A 141 15.19 11.36 -13.79
C ALA A 141 15.13 9.88 -13.38
N ALA A 142 15.22 9.56 -12.09
CA ALA A 142 15.05 8.19 -11.59
C ALA A 142 13.64 7.65 -11.87
N LEU A 143 12.60 8.47 -11.65
CA LEU A 143 11.21 8.11 -11.94
C LEU A 143 10.98 7.85 -13.42
N VAL A 144 11.47 8.72 -14.30
CA VAL A 144 11.42 8.51 -15.76
C VAL A 144 12.19 7.24 -16.12
N PHE A 145 13.37 7.03 -15.53
CA PHE A 145 14.21 5.86 -15.79
C PHE A 145 13.49 4.54 -15.44
N SER A 146 12.70 4.53 -14.38
CA SER A 146 11.91 3.35 -14.00
C SER A 146 10.76 3.04 -14.95
N ASN A 147 10.26 4.03 -15.67
CA ASN A 147 9.16 3.89 -16.62
C ASN A 147 9.63 3.62 -18.06
N ILE A 148 10.94 3.69 -18.34
CA ILE A 148 11.51 3.27 -19.63
C ILE A 148 11.95 1.81 -19.57
N ARG A 149 11.91 1.14 -20.73
CA ARG A 149 12.39 -0.26 -20.84
C ARG A 149 13.82 -0.40 -20.34
N LEU A 150 14.00 -1.18 -19.28
CA LEU A 150 15.29 -1.54 -18.73
C LEU A 150 16.03 -2.44 -19.71
N THR A 151 17.27 -2.09 -20.02
CA THR A 151 18.21 -2.96 -20.70
C THR A 151 19.57 -2.85 -20.00
N PRO A 152 20.39 -3.91 -19.97
CA PRO A 152 21.69 -3.87 -19.29
C PRO A 152 22.61 -2.72 -19.74
N ALA A 153 22.43 -2.24 -20.98
CA ALA A 153 23.19 -1.14 -21.57
C ALA A 153 22.62 0.26 -21.26
N ARG A 154 21.62 0.38 -20.39
CA ARG A 154 21.03 1.64 -19.93
C ARG A 154 21.27 1.76 -18.44
N VAL A 155 22.22 2.61 -18.07
CA VAL A 155 22.50 2.97 -16.68
C VAL A 155 22.12 4.44 -16.51
N LEU A 156 21.43 4.75 -15.41
CA LEU A 156 21.14 6.12 -15.02
C LEU A 156 22.38 6.72 -14.35
N ASN A 157 22.94 7.76 -14.96
CA ASN A 157 24.04 8.54 -14.41
C ASN A 157 23.52 9.93 -14.06
N ALA A 158 23.20 10.13 -12.78
CA ALA A 158 22.51 11.32 -12.26
C ALA A 158 21.17 11.58 -13.00
N GLU A 159 21.20 12.38 -14.05
CA GLU A 159 20.01 12.75 -14.84
C GLU A 159 20.03 12.24 -16.29
N LYS A 160 21.05 11.44 -16.65
CA LYS A 160 21.29 11.01 -18.03
C LYS A 160 21.26 9.49 -18.16
N VAL A 161 20.73 9.03 -19.28
CA VAL A 161 20.92 7.66 -19.77
C VAL A 161 21.81 7.73 -20.99
N ARG A 162 23.01 7.14 -20.90
CA ARG A 162 24.09 7.33 -21.89
C ARG A 162 24.42 8.82 -22.07
N LYS A 163 24.13 9.40 -23.23
CA LYS A 163 24.35 10.82 -23.56
C LYS A 163 23.07 11.66 -23.55
N VAL A 164 21.93 11.06 -23.23
CA VAL A 164 20.62 11.71 -23.29
C VAL A 164 20.18 12.13 -21.90
N LYS A 165 19.86 13.40 -21.73
CA LYS A 165 19.26 13.96 -20.50
C LYS A 165 17.79 13.57 -20.47
N ILE A 166 17.38 12.84 -19.43
CA ILE A 166 16.01 12.34 -19.29
C ILE A 166 15.22 13.08 -18.22
N SER A 167 15.86 13.98 -17.45
CA SER A 167 15.17 14.82 -16.47
C SER A 167 14.16 15.79 -17.08
N GLU A 168 14.27 16.06 -18.38
CA GLU A 168 13.33 16.92 -19.10
C GLU A 168 12.15 16.14 -19.67
N TRP A 169 12.22 14.81 -19.72
CA TRP A 169 11.18 13.97 -20.30
C TRP A 169 9.90 13.97 -19.45
N ASP A 170 8.82 13.54 -20.09
CA ASP A 170 7.59 13.16 -19.42
C ASP A 170 7.79 11.89 -18.57
N LEU A 171 6.98 11.75 -17.53
CA LEU A 171 7.03 10.60 -16.63
C LEU A 171 6.81 9.27 -17.37
N PHE A 172 5.91 9.28 -18.37
CA PHE A 172 5.60 8.15 -19.25
C PHE A 172 6.00 8.53 -20.67
N PRO A 173 7.29 8.44 -21.03
CA PRO A 173 7.76 8.86 -22.34
C PRO A 173 7.25 7.92 -23.42
N SER A 174 6.69 8.48 -24.48
CA SER A 174 6.28 7.71 -25.65
C SER A 174 7.49 7.13 -26.38
N PRO A 175 7.42 5.87 -26.86
CA PRO A 175 8.45 5.32 -27.72
C PRO A 175 8.61 6.18 -28.98
N LEU A 176 9.85 6.48 -29.36
CA LEU A 176 10.12 7.13 -30.63
C LEU A 176 9.67 6.19 -31.76
N GLN A 177 8.62 6.58 -32.49
CA GLN A 177 8.27 5.92 -33.73
C GLN A 177 9.23 6.41 -34.82
N VAL A 178 10.32 5.67 -35.05
CA VAL A 178 11.16 5.91 -36.22
C VAL A 178 10.42 5.32 -37.41
N PRO A 179 10.08 6.11 -38.44
CA PRO A 179 9.47 5.57 -39.64
C PRO A 179 10.40 4.49 -40.21
N CYS A 180 9.86 3.29 -40.32
CA CYS A 180 10.50 2.17 -40.96
C CYS A 180 10.79 2.56 -42.42
N GLY A 181 12.07 2.65 -42.80
CA GLY A 181 12.48 3.01 -44.17
C GLY A 181 11.99 2.04 -45.24
N ASN A 182 11.50 0.86 -44.85
CA ASN A 182 10.87 -0.15 -45.71
C ASN A 182 9.34 -0.16 -45.66
N CYS A 183 8.70 0.68 -44.85
CA CYS A 183 7.24 0.72 -44.67
C CYS A 183 6.62 1.91 -45.39
N ILE A 184 7.40 2.63 -46.21
CA ILE A 184 6.89 3.52 -47.24
C ILE A 184 6.85 2.71 -48.55
N ARG A 185 5.80 1.91 -48.71
CA ARG A 185 5.22 1.51 -49.99
C ARG A 185 3.78 1.08 -49.75
#